data_AF-A0A971FMJ6-F1
#
_entry.id   AF-A0A971FMJ6-F1
#
_cell.length_a   1.000
_cell.length_b   1.000
_cell.length_c   1.000
_cell.angle_alpha   90.00
_cell.angle_beta   90.00
_cell.angle_gamma   90.00
#
_symmetry.space_group_name_H-M   'P 1'
#
loop_
_entity.id
_entity.type
_entity.pdbx_description
1 polymer ?
#
loop_
_entity_poly.entity_id
_entity_poly.type
_entity_poly.pdbx_seq_one_letter_code
_entity_poly.pdbx_strand_id
1 'polypeptide(L)'
;MLLTDYIGVDCILPEMRGKNKPEALKDLTHLLFENKKLKGVDAALDQIMARESTESTGIGHGIAVPHARVSGLKTLHCAIGRFKEGLDFTAIDRRPVHLIFLICYPPIQQTTYLNFVATIAKLLRDDDSLKEMLKASDAKELLAVLKTLSLPLEAPEVYYAKKKVKSVPELLEARDAHADLILLARLQLCYEIYETARTGKRQIKERIANIRGLIDERVMRHFDRLMKSRPPALVPVEADTCQGCFMRLPSQFAQQVREDTKVIHTCRNCSRFIYIV
;
A
#
# COMPACT_ATOMS: atom_id res chain seq x y z
N MET A 1 -4.73 0.59 12.23
CA MET A 1 -5.42 -0.53 11.53
C MET A 1 -5.09 -1.79 12.28
N LEU A 2 -6.09 -2.60 12.60
CA LEU A 2 -5.88 -3.90 13.22
C LEU A 2 -5.59 -4.95 12.15
N LEU A 3 -4.45 -5.64 12.27
CA LEU A 3 -4.10 -6.73 11.35
C LEU A 3 -5.10 -7.88 11.43
N THR A 4 -5.61 -8.14 12.64
CA THR A 4 -6.56 -9.24 12.91
C THR A 4 -7.93 -9.04 12.26
N ASP A 5 -8.23 -7.85 11.73
CA ASP A 5 -9.46 -7.64 10.94
C ASP A 5 -9.43 -8.40 9.61
N TYR A 6 -8.24 -8.77 9.14
CA TYR A 6 -8.03 -9.43 7.84
C TYR A 6 -7.55 -10.88 7.95
N ILE A 7 -7.35 -11.37 9.18
CA ILE A 7 -6.77 -12.68 9.47
C ILE A 7 -7.77 -13.45 10.35
N GLY A 8 -8.33 -14.52 9.80
CA GLY A 8 -9.13 -15.44 10.59
C GLY A 8 -8.25 -16.49 11.27
N VAL A 9 -8.69 -16.98 12.43
CA VAL A 9 -8.00 -18.07 13.16
C VAL A 9 -7.89 -19.36 12.32
N ASP A 10 -8.87 -19.58 11.45
CA ASP A 10 -8.93 -20.65 10.45
C ASP A 10 -7.89 -20.50 9.32
N CYS A 11 -7.30 -19.31 9.17
CA CYS A 11 -6.28 -19.00 8.16
C CYS A 11 -4.87 -18.97 8.77
N ILE A 12 -4.65 -19.65 9.89
CA ILE A 12 -3.36 -19.72 10.56
C ILE A 12 -2.91 -21.18 10.64
N LEU A 13 -1.72 -21.45 10.11
CA LEU A 13 -0.98 -22.68 10.34
C LEU A 13 0.07 -22.39 11.42
N PRO A 14 -0.18 -22.75 12.69
CA PRO A 14 0.73 -22.48 13.79
C PRO A 14 2.01 -23.33 13.71
N GLU A 15 2.02 -24.38 12.89
CA GLU A 15 3.24 -25.07 12.47
C GLU A 15 3.05 -25.53 11.02
N MET A 16 3.91 -25.06 10.13
CA MET A 16 3.89 -25.40 8.72
C MET A 16 4.42 -26.82 8.49
N ARG A 17 3.82 -27.55 7.55
CA ARG A 17 4.26 -28.89 7.15
C ARG A 17 5.14 -28.87 5.90
N GLY A 18 4.84 -27.98 4.95
CA GLY A 18 5.63 -27.81 3.73
C GLY A 18 7.08 -27.51 4.07
N LYS A 19 8.03 -28.14 3.39
CA LYS A 19 9.46 -28.09 3.75
C LYS A 19 10.25 -27.06 2.95
N ASN A 20 9.62 -26.47 1.94
CA ASN A 20 10.22 -25.52 1.03
C ASN A 20 9.25 -24.38 0.72
N LYS A 21 9.81 -23.30 0.16
CA LYS A 21 9.09 -22.09 -0.21
C LYS A 21 7.87 -22.36 -1.12
N PRO A 22 7.96 -23.11 -2.23
CA PRO A 22 6.79 -23.41 -3.07
C PRO A 22 5.65 -24.12 -2.35
N GLU A 23 5.96 -25.16 -1.55
CA GLU A 23 4.96 -25.86 -0.75
C GLU A 23 4.30 -24.93 0.26
N ALA A 24 5.08 -24.09 0.95
CA ALA A 24 4.55 -23.13 1.91
C ALA A 24 3.57 -22.13 1.27
N LEU A 25 3.90 -21.62 0.08
CA LEU A 25 3.04 -20.70 -0.67
C LEU A 25 1.75 -21.37 -1.13
N LYS A 26 1.84 -22.62 -1.61
CA LYS A 26 0.70 -23.42 -2.02
C LYS A 26 -0.23 -23.69 -0.83
N ASP A 27 0.30 -24.23 0.26
CA ASP A 27 -0.48 -24.58 1.46
C ASP A 27 -1.25 -23.38 2.00
N LEU A 28 -0.58 -22.23 2.13
CA LEU A 28 -1.20 -21.00 2.63
C LEU A 28 -2.23 -20.41 1.65
N THR A 29 -1.99 -20.49 0.34
CA THR A 29 -2.94 -20.02 -0.67
C THR A 29 -4.21 -20.86 -0.65
N HIS A 30 -4.08 -22.19 -0.64
CA HIS A 30 -5.23 -23.09 -0.54
C HIS A 30 -6.01 -22.88 0.78
N LEU A 31 -5.32 -22.85 1.92
CA LEU A 31 -5.93 -22.59 3.22
C LEU A 31 -6.76 -21.30 3.21
N LEU A 32 -6.20 -20.21 2.67
CA LEU A 32 -6.88 -18.92 2.63
C LEU A 32 -8.15 -18.97 1.77
N PHE A 33 -8.05 -19.55 0.57
CA PHE A 33 -9.16 -19.60 -0.38
C PHE A 33 -10.28 -20.54 0.07
N GLU A 34 -9.94 -21.69 0.64
CA GLU A 34 -10.90 -22.66 1.16
C GLU A 34 -11.69 -22.08 2.34
N ASN A 35 -10.98 -21.59 3.37
CA ASN A 35 -11.63 -21.09 4.59
C ASN A 35 -12.43 -19.80 4.35
N LYS A 36 -11.98 -18.94 3.43
CA LYS A 36 -12.71 -17.72 3.06
C LYS A 36 -13.68 -17.90 1.89
N LYS A 37 -13.81 -19.12 1.36
CA LYS A 37 -14.69 -19.46 0.22
C LYS A 37 -14.47 -18.55 -0.98
N LEU A 38 -13.21 -18.27 -1.29
CA LEU A 38 -12.79 -17.38 -2.36
C LEU A 38 -12.70 -18.15 -3.69
N LYS A 39 -12.77 -17.43 -4.81
CA LYS A 39 -12.64 -18.00 -6.15
C LYS A 39 -11.31 -17.58 -6.78
N GLY A 40 -10.74 -18.43 -7.62
CA GLY A 40 -9.52 -18.12 -8.38
C GLY A 40 -8.23 -18.46 -7.65
N VAL A 41 -8.21 -19.57 -6.90
CA VAL A 41 -7.03 -20.03 -6.14
C VAL A 41 -5.82 -20.26 -7.03
N ASP A 42 -5.99 -20.93 -8.18
CA ASP A 42 -4.89 -21.24 -9.10
C ASP A 42 -4.25 -19.97 -9.66
N ALA A 43 -5.08 -19.04 -10.15
CA ALA A 43 -4.60 -17.77 -10.68
C ALA A 43 -3.89 -16.90 -9.61
N ALA A 44 -4.35 -16.96 -8.35
CA ALA A 44 -3.69 -16.27 -7.26
C ALA A 44 -2.35 -16.91 -6.90
N LEU A 45 -2.29 -18.25 -6.85
CA LEU A 45 -1.07 -19.00 -6.61
C LEU A 45 -0.03 -18.74 -7.70
N ASP A 46 -0.43 -18.80 -8.97
CA ASP A 46 0.46 -18.52 -10.11
C ASP A 46 1.06 -17.11 -10.01
N GLN A 47 0.25 -16.11 -9.65
CA GLN A 47 0.71 -14.75 -9.46
C GLN A 47 1.69 -14.62 -8.29
N ILE A 48 1.42 -15.30 -7.17
CA ILE A 48 2.31 -15.32 -6.00
C ILE A 48 3.64 -15.95 -6.37
N MET A 49 3.61 -17.12 -7.02
CA MET A 49 4.82 -17.83 -7.44
C MET A 49 5.64 -17.03 -8.45
N ALA A 50 5.01 -16.40 -9.44
CA ALA A 50 5.69 -15.55 -10.42
C ALA A 50 6.33 -14.30 -9.78
N ARG A 51 5.67 -13.68 -8.79
CA ARG A 51 6.24 -12.55 -8.06
C ARG A 51 7.46 -13.00 -7.24
N GLU A 52 7.34 -14.13 -6.56
CA GLU A 52 8.39 -14.68 -5.71
C GLU A 52 9.61 -15.15 -6.51
N SER A 53 9.41 -15.68 -7.72
CA SER A 53 10.50 -16.12 -8.61
C SER A 53 11.31 -14.96 -9.18
N THR A 54 10.74 -13.75 -9.23
CA THR A 54 11.44 -12.55 -9.69
C THR A 54 12.41 -12.05 -8.63
N GLU A 55 11.94 -11.98 -7.38
CA GLU A 55 12.71 -11.56 -6.22
C GLU A 55 11.98 -12.05 -4.97
N SER A 56 12.74 -12.43 -3.95
CA SER A 56 12.16 -12.90 -2.69
C SER A 56 11.24 -11.87 -2.06
N THR A 57 10.10 -12.31 -1.53
CA THR A 57 9.26 -11.49 -0.65
C THR A 57 9.63 -11.62 0.83
N GLY A 58 10.76 -12.24 1.14
CA GLY A 58 11.40 -12.22 2.46
C GLY A 58 11.99 -10.84 2.75
N ILE A 59 11.27 -10.04 3.52
CA ILE A 59 11.62 -8.64 3.83
C ILE A 59 12.67 -8.50 4.95
N GLY A 60 13.14 -9.63 5.49
CA GLY A 60 14.07 -9.71 6.62
C GLY A 60 13.36 -9.82 7.97
N HIS A 61 14.14 -9.84 9.05
CA HIS A 61 13.65 -9.97 10.42
C HIS A 61 12.77 -11.22 10.64
N GLY A 62 13.05 -12.31 9.92
CA GLY A 62 12.30 -13.55 10.04
C GLY A 62 10.92 -13.54 9.37
N ILE A 63 10.65 -12.61 8.46
CA ILE A 63 9.32 -12.41 7.86
C ILE A 63 9.37 -12.51 6.33
N ALA A 64 8.34 -13.13 5.76
CA ALA A 64 8.00 -12.99 4.35
C ALA A 64 6.57 -12.47 4.17
N VAL A 65 6.36 -11.70 3.09
CA VAL A 65 5.04 -11.16 2.74
C VAL A 65 4.66 -11.46 1.28
N PRO A 66 4.48 -12.74 0.90
CA PRO A 66 4.02 -13.12 -0.42
C PRO A 66 2.61 -12.57 -0.68
N HIS A 67 2.35 -12.08 -1.88
CA HIS A 67 1.08 -11.42 -2.15
C HIS A 67 0.61 -11.53 -3.60
N ALA A 68 -0.71 -11.52 -3.77
CA ALA A 68 -1.38 -11.44 -5.07
C ALA A 68 -2.48 -10.39 -5.09
N ARG A 69 -2.64 -9.77 -6.26
CA ARG A 69 -3.74 -8.86 -6.55
C ARG A 69 -4.83 -9.63 -7.29
N VAL A 70 -5.91 -9.95 -6.59
CA VAL A 70 -6.95 -10.86 -7.09
C VAL A 70 -8.23 -10.09 -7.41
N SER A 71 -8.61 -10.07 -8.69
CA SER A 71 -9.85 -9.46 -9.16
C SER A 71 -11.07 -10.20 -8.61
N GLY A 72 -12.10 -9.45 -8.19
CA GLY A 72 -13.34 -10.02 -7.65
C GLY A 72 -13.37 -10.23 -6.14
N LEU A 73 -12.25 -10.09 -5.44
CA LEU A 73 -12.26 -9.99 -3.97
C LEU A 73 -12.97 -8.71 -3.51
N LYS A 74 -13.67 -8.79 -2.37
CA LYS A 74 -14.32 -7.62 -1.76
C LYS A 74 -13.39 -6.87 -0.80
N THR A 75 -12.44 -7.59 -0.21
CA THR A 75 -11.50 -7.06 0.79
C THR A 75 -10.20 -7.86 0.78
N LEU A 76 -9.16 -7.32 1.42
CA LEU A 76 -7.92 -8.00 1.73
C LEU A 76 -8.17 -9.20 2.64
N HIS A 77 -7.48 -10.29 2.36
CA HIS A 77 -7.44 -11.50 3.18
C HIS A 77 -5.98 -11.91 3.38
N CYS A 78 -5.66 -12.39 4.59
CA CYS A 78 -4.31 -12.83 4.91
C CYS A 78 -4.33 -14.18 5.63
N ALA A 79 -3.42 -15.07 5.23
CA ALA A 79 -3.09 -16.29 5.96
C ALA A 79 -1.72 -16.14 6.64
N ILE A 80 -1.54 -16.84 7.76
CA ILE A 80 -0.25 -16.89 8.47
C ILE A 80 0.26 -18.33 8.47
N GLY A 81 1.52 -18.52 8.09
CA GLY A 81 2.26 -19.76 8.32
C GLY A 81 3.45 -19.51 9.24
N ARG A 82 3.67 -20.40 10.21
CA ARG A 82 4.83 -20.35 11.09
C ARG A 82 5.76 -21.54 10.89
N PHE A 83 7.06 -21.25 10.85
CA PHE A 83 8.17 -22.20 10.92
C PHE A 83 8.98 -21.93 12.18
N LYS A 84 8.92 -22.80 13.20
CA LYS A 84 9.69 -22.57 14.45
C LYS A 84 11.20 -22.57 14.20
N GLU A 85 11.68 -23.55 13.44
CA GLU A 85 13.10 -23.67 13.07
C GLU A 85 13.52 -22.72 11.95
N GLY A 86 12.55 -22.01 11.35
CA GLY A 86 12.76 -21.15 10.20
C GLY A 86 12.80 -21.92 8.87
N LEU A 87 12.57 -21.19 7.79
CA LEU A 87 12.61 -21.67 6.41
C LEU A 87 13.59 -20.80 5.62
N ASP A 88 14.46 -21.41 4.82
CA ASP A 88 15.23 -20.65 3.83
C ASP A 88 14.29 -20.09 2.77
N PHE A 89 14.07 -18.78 2.89
CA PHE A 89 13.21 -18.02 2.01
C PHE A 89 14.02 -17.04 1.16
N THR A 90 15.34 -17.20 1.08
CA THR A 90 16.22 -16.27 0.35
C THR A 90 15.93 -14.81 0.69
N ALA A 91 15.71 -14.51 1.98
CA ALA A 91 15.32 -13.18 2.45
C ALA A 91 16.45 -12.15 2.24
N ILE A 92 16.09 -10.87 2.21
CA ILE A 92 17.03 -9.78 1.91
C ILE A 92 18.22 -9.70 2.90
N ASP A 93 18.01 -10.07 4.16
CA ASP A 93 19.02 -10.11 5.22
C ASP A 93 19.72 -11.48 5.34
N ARG A 94 19.38 -12.42 4.45
CA ARG A 94 19.86 -13.80 4.42
C ARG A 94 19.57 -14.61 5.68
N ARG A 95 18.60 -14.18 6.50
CA ARG A 95 18.15 -14.93 7.67
C ARG A 95 16.96 -15.84 7.32
N PRO A 96 16.77 -16.96 8.03
CA PRO A 96 15.58 -17.79 7.87
C PRO A 96 14.30 -17.01 8.16
N VAL A 97 13.23 -17.30 7.41
CA VAL A 97 11.90 -16.77 7.67
C VAL A 97 11.15 -17.70 8.62
N HIS A 98 10.61 -17.14 9.68
CA HIS A 98 9.80 -17.86 10.66
C HIS A 98 8.31 -17.60 10.51
N LEU A 99 7.91 -16.43 9.98
CA LEU A 99 6.51 -16.08 9.77
C LEU A 99 6.28 -15.65 8.32
N ILE A 100 5.30 -16.29 7.67
CA ILE A 100 4.84 -15.92 6.34
C ILE A 100 3.45 -15.30 6.47
N PHE A 101 3.28 -14.07 6.00
CA PHE A 101 2.00 -13.40 5.88
C PHE A 101 1.59 -13.39 4.41
N LEU A 102 0.80 -14.38 3.98
CA LEU A 102 0.36 -14.49 2.59
C LEU A 102 -0.89 -13.63 2.38
N ILE A 103 -0.82 -12.64 1.49
CA ILE A 103 -1.86 -11.61 1.32
C ILE A 103 -2.51 -11.68 -0.07
N CYS A 104 -3.83 -11.81 -0.11
CA CYS A 104 -4.60 -11.63 -1.33
C CYS A 104 -5.55 -10.43 -1.17
N TYR A 105 -5.52 -9.49 -2.11
CA TYR A 105 -6.31 -8.26 -2.00
C TYR A 105 -6.87 -7.80 -3.35
N PRO A 106 -8.01 -7.09 -3.37
CA PRO A 106 -8.56 -6.54 -4.60
C PRO A 106 -7.76 -5.32 -5.06
N PRO A 107 -7.68 -5.06 -6.39
CA PRO A 107 -6.97 -3.90 -6.95
C PRO A 107 -7.28 -2.57 -6.27
N ILE A 108 -8.53 -2.35 -5.86
CA ILE A 108 -9.00 -1.11 -5.24
C ILE A 108 -8.47 -0.89 -3.81
N GLN A 109 -7.90 -1.92 -3.17
CA GLN A 109 -7.38 -1.86 -1.80
C GLN A 109 -5.83 -1.84 -1.73
N GLN A 110 -5.15 -1.38 -2.78
CA GLN A 110 -3.68 -1.26 -2.79
C GLN A 110 -3.13 -0.49 -1.58
N THR A 111 -3.76 0.62 -1.18
CA THR A 111 -3.34 1.38 0.02
C THR A 111 -3.51 0.58 1.30
N THR A 112 -4.61 -0.17 1.44
CA THR A 112 -4.83 -1.05 2.60
C THR A 112 -3.78 -2.14 2.66
N TYR A 113 -3.44 -2.75 1.52
CA TYR A 113 -2.33 -3.70 1.40
C TYR A 113 -1.01 -3.09 1.86
N LEU A 114 -0.62 -1.92 1.35
CA LEU A 114 0.65 -1.27 1.73
C LEU A 114 0.68 -0.92 3.22
N ASN A 115 -0.44 -0.43 3.77
CA ASN A 115 -0.56 -0.21 5.20
C ASN A 115 -0.36 -1.51 5.98
N PHE A 116 -0.86 -2.63 5.48
CA PHE A 116 -0.80 -3.93 6.16
C PHE A 116 0.64 -4.42 6.22
N VAL A 117 1.36 -4.34 5.09
CA VAL A 117 2.79 -4.65 5.02
C VAL A 117 3.60 -3.72 5.95
N ALA A 118 3.33 -2.41 5.93
CA ALA A 118 4.04 -1.46 6.77
C ALA A 118 3.80 -1.72 8.27
N THR A 119 2.57 -2.09 8.66
CA THR A 119 2.26 -2.46 10.04
C THR A 119 3.00 -3.74 10.45
N ILE A 120 3.06 -4.78 9.61
CA ILE A 120 3.84 -6.00 9.88
C ILE A 120 5.33 -5.66 10.04
N ALA A 121 5.90 -4.92 9.09
CA ALA A 121 7.31 -4.56 9.10
C ALA A 121 7.68 -3.68 10.32
N LYS A 122 6.75 -2.86 10.81
CA LYS A 122 6.95 -2.07 12.04
C LYS A 122 6.83 -2.94 13.30
N LEU A 123 5.82 -3.81 13.34
CA LEU A 123 5.54 -4.71 14.46
C LEU A 123 6.72 -5.64 14.74
N LEU A 124 7.26 -6.24 13.68
CA LEU A 124 8.27 -7.29 13.77
C LEU A 124 9.66 -6.79 13.38
N ARG A 125 9.88 -5.47 13.44
CA ARG A 125 11.23 -4.87 13.35
C ARG A 125 12.10 -5.30 14.53
N ASP A 126 11.47 -5.48 15.68
CA ASP A 126 12.10 -5.88 16.92
C ASP A 126 12.00 -7.40 17.10
N ASP A 127 13.14 -8.02 17.40
CA ASP A 127 13.25 -9.48 17.54
C ASP A 127 12.41 -10.00 18.72
N ASP A 128 12.11 -9.16 19.72
CA ASP A 128 11.28 -9.56 20.86
C ASP A 128 9.82 -9.82 20.46
N SER A 129 9.26 -9.02 19.56
CA SER A 129 7.92 -9.25 19.01
C SER A 129 7.86 -10.55 18.20
N LEU A 130 8.91 -10.87 17.44
CA LEU A 130 9.01 -12.14 16.74
C LEU A 130 9.08 -13.31 17.75
N LYS A 131 9.95 -13.24 18.77
CA LYS A 131 10.08 -14.28 19.80
C LYS A 131 8.74 -14.54 20.50
N GLU A 132 8.00 -13.50 20.85
CA GLU A 132 6.66 -13.63 21.45
C GLU A 132 5.70 -14.40 20.52
N MET A 133 5.67 -14.07 19.23
CA MET A 133 4.87 -14.79 18.23
C MET A 133 5.29 -16.26 18.07
N LEU A 134 6.59 -16.57 18.21
CA LEU A 134 7.10 -17.94 18.12
C LEU A 134 6.77 -18.80 19.34
N LYS A 135 6.53 -18.21 20.52
CA LYS A 135 6.14 -18.94 21.74
C LYS A 135 4.71 -19.48 21.69
N ALA A 136 3.83 -18.89 20.89
CA ALA A 136 2.42 -19.28 20.84
C ALA A 136 2.25 -20.79 20.55
N SER A 137 1.40 -21.48 21.28
CA SER A 137 1.20 -22.92 21.13
C SER A 137 0.35 -23.28 19.91
N ASP A 138 -0.67 -22.46 19.61
CA ASP A 138 -1.65 -22.72 18.57
C ASP A 138 -2.07 -21.46 17.77
N ALA A 139 -3.00 -21.64 16.83
CA ALA A 139 -3.52 -20.57 15.98
C ALA A 139 -4.25 -19.46 16.76
N LYS A 140 -4.98 -19.81 17.83
CA LYS A 140 -5.74 -18.85 18.64
C LYS A 140 -4.78 -17.98 19.43
N GLU A 141 -3.79 -18.59 20.06
CA GLU A 141 -2.76 -17.89 20.82
C GLU A 141 -1.92 -17.01 19.89
N LEU A 142 -1.53 -17.50 18.72
CA LEU A 142 -0.78 -16.70 17.75
C LEU A 142 -1.58 -15.48 17.26
N LEU A 143 -2.88 -15.63 17.01
CA LEU A 143 -3.75 -14.51 16.67
C LEU A 143 -3.91 -13.52 17.83
N ALA A 144 -3.99 -14.02 19.07
CA ALA A 144 -4.11 -13.19 20.27
C ALA A 144 -2.83 -12.38 20.54
N VAL A 145 -1.65 -13.00 20.42
CA VAL A 145 -0.35 -12.31 20.52
C VAL A 145 -0.24 -11.25 19.43
N LEU A 146 -0.56 -11.60 18.17
CA LEU A 146 -0.56 -10.63 17.07
C LEU A 146 -1.46 -9.43 17.35
N LYS A 147 -2.67 -9.69 17.86
CA LYS A 147 -3.62 -8.64 18.23
C LYS A 147 -2.99 -7.71 19.26
N THR A 148 -2.52 -8.26 20.38
CA THR A 148 -1.93 -7.51 21.49
C THR A 148 -0.76 -6.64 21.03
N LEU A 149 0.17 -7.22 20.26
CA LEU A 149 1.32 -6.48 19.75
C LEU A 149 0.93 -5.39 18.74
N SER A 150 -0.15 -5.59 17.98
CA SER A 150 -0.61 -4.63 16.96
C SER A 150 -1.45 -3.47 17.51
N LEU A 151 -2.01 -3.58 18.74
CA LEU A 151 -2.85 -2.54 19.36
C LEU A 151 -2.14 -1.17 19.49
N PRO A 152 -0.89 -1.07 19.97
CA PRO A 152 -0.18 0.22 20.09
C PRO A 152 0.16 0.83 18.73
N LEU A 153 0.09 0.04 17.65
CA LEU A 153 0.30 0.49 16.27
C LEU A 153 -1.00 0.98 15.62
N GLU A 154 -2.10 1.06 16.37
CA GLU A 154 -3.24 1.89 16.04
C GLU A 154 -2.81 3.37 16.05
N ALA A 155 -2.21 3.81 14.94
CA ALA A 155 -2.03 5.23 14.70
C ALA A 155 -3.42 5.90 14.59
N PRO A 156 -3.56 7.15 15.08
CA PRO A 156 -4.79 7.94 14.97
C PRO A 156 -5.23 8.01 13.50
N GLU A 157 -6.52 8.23 13.26
CA GLU A 157 -7.24 8.22 11.95
C GLU A 157 -6.60 9.03 10.78
N VAL A 158 -5.46 9.67 10.98
CA VAL A 158 -4.74 10.53 10.04
C VAL A 158 -3.63 9.74 9.32
N TYR A 159 -3.95 8.64 8.65
CA TYR A 159 -3.16 8.15 7.52
C TYR A 159 -4.07 7.25 6.66
N TYR A 160 -4.61 7.84 5.59
CA TYR A 160 -5.50 7.24 4.57
C TYR A 160 -6.95 6.95 5.02
N ALA A 161 -7.71 8.00 5.34
CA ALA A 161 -9.14 7.90 5.56
C ALA A 161 -9.89 7.33 4.33
N LYS A 162 -10.61 6.24 4.58
CA LYS A 162 -11.63 5.62 3.73
C LYS A 162 -12.69 6.65 3.30
N LYS A 163 -12.64 7.15 2.07
CA LYS A 163 -13.84 7.63 1.36
C LYS A 163 -13.82 7.16 -0.08
N LYS A 164 -14.88 6.44 -0.49
CA LYS A 164 -15.19 6.19 -1.90
C LYS A 164 -15.23 7.55 -2.61
N VAL A 165 -14.32 7.75 -3.54
CA VAL A 165 -14.34 8.92 -4.41
C VAL A 165 -15.38 8.62 -5.47
N LYS A 166 -16.40 9.48 -5.61
CA LYS A 166 -17.14 9.51 -6.87
C LYS A 166 -16.11 9.88 -7.93
N SER A 167 -15.89 9.00 -8.90
CA SER A 167 -15.10 9.31 -10.09
C SER A 167 -15.69 10.58 -10.70
N VAL A 168 -14.94 11.68 -10.63
CA VAL A 168 -15.22 12.85 -11.45
C VAL A 168 -14.30 12.70 -12.66
N PRO A 169 -14.81 12.30 -13.83
CA PRO A 169 -14.00 12.11 -15.02
C PRO A 169 -13.78 13.44 -15.76
N GLU A 170 -13.61 14.55 -15.05
CA GLU A 170 -13.47 15.86 -15.70
C GLU A 170 -12.01 16.27 -15.72
N LEU A 171 -11.44 16.11 -16.91
CA LEU A 171 -10.41 16.98 -17.46
C LEU A 171 -10.63 18.39 -16.91
N LEU A 172 -9.71 18.89 -16.08
CA LEU A 172 -9.76 20.28 -15.64
C LEU A 172 -9.15 21.10 -16.76
N GLU A 173 -10.00 21.70 -17.59
CA GLU A 173 -9.58 22.70 -18.57
C GLU A 173 -8.88 23.85 -17.82
N ALA A 174 -7.56 23.87 -17.92
CA ALA A 174 -6.68 24.89 -17.38
C ALA A 174 -6.33 25.89 -18.49
N ARG A 175 -6.07 27.15 -18.12
CA ARG A 175 -5.65 28.18 -19.07
C ARG A 175 -4.26 27.88 -19.67
N ASP A 176 -3.40 27.27 -18.85
CA ASP A 176 -2.09 26.70 -19.22
C ASP A 176 -1.82 25.53 -18.26
N ALA A 177 -2.14 24.31 -18.68
CA ALA A 177 -2.05 23.12 -17.82
C ALA A 177 -0.63 22.83 -17.34
N HIS A 178 0.38 23.14 -18.16
CA HIS A 178 1.77 22.94 -17.80
C HIS A 178 2.22 23.95 -16.73
N ALA A 179 1.85 25.23 -16.89
CA ALA A 179 2.11 26.25 -15.87
C ALA A 179 1.41 25.91 -14.54
N ASP A 180 0.15 25.47 -14.60
CA ASP A 180 -0.61 25.09 -13.41
C ASP A 180 0.00 23.86 -12.72
N LEU A 181 0.47 22.84 -13.45
CA LEU A 181 1.19 21.70 -12.88
C LEU A 181 2.46 22.13 -12.14
N ILE A 182 3.22 23.07 -12.71
CA ILE A 182 4.41 23.64 -12.05
C ILE A 182 4.01 24.39 -10.77
N LEU A 183 2.94 25.18 -10.82
CA LEU A 183 2.44 25.92 -9.65
C LEU A 183 1.95 24.96 -8.57
N LEU A 184 1.26 23.87 -8.92
CA LEU A 184 0.84 22.81 -7.99
C LEU A 184 2.04 22.11 -7.34
N ALA A 185 3.08 21.78 -8.11
CA ALA A 185 4.31 21.20 -7.59
C ALA A 185 5.00 22.13 -6.59
N ARG A 186 5.16 23.42 -6.96
CA ARG A 186 5.72 24.46 -6.09
C ARG A 186 4.87 24.64 -4.83
N LEU A 187 3.55 24.62 -4.96
CA LEU A 187 2.63 24.77 -3.84
C LEU A 187 2.76 23.61 -2.85
N GLN A 188 2.77 22.37 -3.34
CA GLN A 188 2.93 21.18 -2.51
C GLN A 188 4.25 21.22 -1.75
N LEU A 189 5.36 21.54 -2.42
CA LEU A 189 6.66 21.72 -1.77
C LEU A 189 6.63 22.82 -0.70
N CYS A 190 5.96 23.94 -0.95
CA CYS A 190 5.82 25.00 0.06
C CYS A 190 5.07 24.52 1.30
N TYR A 191 4.05 23.66 1.15
CA TYR A 191 3.36 23.06 2.29
C TYR A 191 4.27 22.11 3.08
N GLU A 192 5.01 21.24 2.41
CA GLU A 192 5.96 20.32 3.05
C GLU A 192 7.05 21.06 3.84
N ILE A 193 7.59 22.14 3.25
CA ILE A 193 8.56 23.01 3.92
C ILE A 193 7.90 23.73 5.10
N TYR A 194 6.67 24.23 4.96
CA TYR A 194 5.97 24.94 6.04
C TYR A 194 5.76 24.05 7.27
N GLU A 195 5.42 22.78 7.07
CA GLU A 195 5.20 21.81 8.14
C GLU A 195 6.49 21.52 8.92
N THR A 196 7.62 21.45 8.22
CA THR A 196 8.92 21.06 8.81
C THR A 196 9.78 22.26 9.26
N ALA A 197 9.49 23.48 8.80
CA ALA A 197 10.30 24.66 9.06
C ALA A 197 10.23 25.13 10.52
N ARG A 198 11.41 25.44 11.10
CA ARG A 198 11.55 26.04 12.44
C ARG A 198 11.56 27.58 12.42
N THR A 199 12.01 28.18 11.31
CA THR A 199 12.08 29.63 11.08
C THR A 199 11.54 29.97 9.68
N GLY A 200 11.28 31.24 9.37
CA GLY A 200 10.85 31.66 8.03
C GLY A 200 9.39 31.33 7.65
N LYS A 201 8.55 30.86 8.59
CA LYS A 201 7.15 30.48 8.34
C LYS A 201 6.30 31.59 7.70
N ARG A 202 6.57 32.86 8.02
CA ARG A 202 5.87 34.01 7.43
C ARG A 202 6.10 34.09 5.92
N GLN A 203 7.35 34.02 5.48
CA GLN A 203 7.72 34.09 4.06
C GLN A 203 7.17 32.90 3.28
N ILE A 204 7.17 31.70 3.89
CA ILE A 204 6.58 30.50 3.28
C ILE A 204 5.06 30.67 3.12
N LYS A 205 4.37 31.23 4.13
CA LYS A 205 2.92 31.50 4.07
C LYS A 205 2.57 32.53 2.98
N GLU A 206 3.39 33.58 2.83
CA GLU A 206 3.24 34.57 1.75
C GLU A 206 3.42 33.91 0.37
N ARG A 207 4.44 33.04 0.21
CA ARG A 207 4.63 32.27 -1.03
C ARG A 207 3.45 31.35 -1.34
N ILE A 208 2.91 30.66 -0.34
CA ILE A 208 1.71 29.83 -0.47
C ILE A 208 0.53 30.67 -0.97
N ALA A 209 0.27 31.83 -0.34
CA ALA A 209 -0.82 32.72 -0.74
C ALA A 209 -0.66 33.22 -2.18
N ASN A 210 0.56 33.62 -2.58
CA ASN A 210 0.85 34.08 -3.93
C ASN A 210 0.62 32.98 -4.98
N ILE A 211 1.13 31.77 -4.75
CA ILE A 211 0.97 30.65 -5.69
C ILE A 211 -0.52 30.28 -5.83
N ARG A 212 -1.27 30.24 -4.72
CA ARG A 212 -2.71 29.95 -4.74
C ARG A 212 -3.50 30.97 -5.58
N GLY A 213 -3.09 32.24 -5.59
CA GLY A 213 -3.73 33.28 -6.39
C GLY A 213 -3.48 33.16 -7.90
N LEU A 214 -2.55 32.31 -8.33
CA LEU A 214 -2.21 32.10 -9.74
C LEU A 214 -2.92 30.90 -10.37
N ILE A 215 -3.55 30.03 -9.57
CA ILE A 215 -4.16 28.77 -10.02
C ILE A 215 -5.69 28.92 -10.05
N ASP A 216 -6.34 28.34 -11.07
CA ASP A 216 -7.81 28.34 -11.18
C ASP A 216 -8.51 27.77 -9.93
N GLU A 217 -9.61 28.40 -9.52
CA GLU A 217 -10.33 28.05 -8.30
C GLU A 217 -10.86 26.60 -8.31
N ARG A 218 -11.21 26.03 -9.48
CA ARG A 218 -11.66 24.63 -9.58
C ARG A 218 -10.52 23.66 -9.27
N VAL A 219 -9.33 23.94 -9.83
CA VAL A 219 -8.11 23.18 -9.57
C VAL A 219 -7.74 23.29 -8.09
N MET A 220 -7.79 24.50 -7.53
CA MET A 220 -7.48 24.73 -6.11
C MET A 220 -8.44 24.03 -5.14
N ARG A 221 -9.75 24.06 -5.41
CA ARG A 221 -10.72 23.29 -4.60
C ARG A 221 -10.42 21.79 -4.63
N HIS A 222 -9.95 21.27 -5.77
CA HIS A 222 -9.54 19.87 -5.87
C HIS A 222 -8.26 19.60 -5.09
N PHE A 223 -7.24 20.45 -5.24
CA PHE A 223 -5.98 20.38 -4.52
C PHE A 223 -6.20 20.38 -3.00
N ASP A 224 -6.96 21.34 -2.48
CA ASP A 224 -7.24 21.47 -1.04
C ASP A 224 -7.94 20.22 -0.49
N ARG A 225 -8.87 19.64 -1.28
CA ARG A 225 -9.53 18.39 -0.90
C ARG A 225 -8.53 17.24 -0.79
N LEU A 226 -7.60 17.12 -1.74
CA LEU A 226 -6.57 16.08 -1.71
C LEU A 226 -5.58 16.29 -0.55
N MET A 227 -5.07 17.51 -0.36
CA MET A 227 -4.16 17.82 0.74
C MET A 227 -4.79 17.58 2.12
N LYS A 228 -6.09 17.88 2.27
CA LYS A 228 -6.82 17.60 3.52
C LYS A 228 -7.08 16.11 3.76
N SER A 229 -7.31 15.33 2.70
CA SER A 229 -7.76 13.93 2.84
C SER A 229 -6.65 12.89 2.68
N ARG A 230 -5.68 13.13 1.81
CA ARG A 230 -4.64 12.17 1.40
C ARG A 230 -3.49 12.86 0.63
N PRO A 231 -2.67 13.70 1.31
CA PRO A 231 -1.46 14.23 0.68
C PRO A 231 -0.53 13.08 0.21
N PRO A 232 0.36 13.29 -0.76
CA PRO A 232 0.47 14.48 -1.63
C PRO A 232 -0.70 14.62 -2.60
N ALA A 233 -0.93 15.82 -3.15
CA ALA A 233 -1.99 16.08 -4.13
C ALA A 233 -1.53 15.85 -5.60
N LEU A 234 -0.25 16.09 -5.88
CA LEU A 234 0.41 15.88 -7.16
C LEU A 234 1.43 14.74 -7.04
N VAL A 235 1.41 13.78 -7.96
CA VAL A 235 2.28 12.60 -7.95
C VAL A 235 2.80 12.24 -9.33
N PRO A 236 4.01 11.67 -9.43
CA PRO A 236 4.53 11.16 -10.70
C PRO A 236 3.83 9.87 -11.13
N VAL A 237 3.95 9.58 -12.42
CA VAL A 237 3.66 8.30 -13.04
C VAL A 237 4.95 7.77 -13.63
N GLU A 238 5.39 6.61 -13.17
CA GLU A 238 6.62 5.95 -13.64
C GLU A 238 6.26 4.58 -14.18
N ALA A 239 6.76 4.22 -15.37
CA ALA A 239 6.44 2.95 -16.03
C ALA A 239 4.91 2.66 -16.05
N ASP A 240 4.13 3.65 -16.47
CA ASP A 240 2.65 3.66 -16.46
C ASP A 240 2.03 3.45 -15.06
N THR A 241 2.78 3.57 -13.96
CA THR A 241 2.28 3.35 -12.59
C THR A 241 2.16 4.65 -11.82
N CYS A 242 0.97 4.95 -11.29
CA CYS A 242 0.74 6.13 -10.47
C CYS A 242 1.40 5.97 -9.09
N GLN A 243 2.37 6.82 -8.75
CA GLN A 243 3.11 6.72 -7.48
C GLN A 243 2.30 7.12 -6.24
N GLY A 244 1.11 7.71 -6.43
CA GLY A 244 0.20 7.99 -5.32
C GLY A 244 -0.63 6.77 -4.86
N CYS A 245 -0.92 5.83 -5.77
CA CYS A 245 -1.78 4.69 -5.45
C CYS A 245 -1.28 3.35 -5.97
N PHE A 246 -0.12 3.33 -6.62
CA PHE A 246 0.55 2.15 -7.16
C PHE A 246 -0.31 1.29 -8.10
N MET A 247 -1.26 1.95 -8.77
CA MET A 247 -2.06 1.35 -9.83
C MET A 247 -1.44 1.66 -11.18
N ARG A 248 -1.33 0.62 -12.01
CA ARG A 248 -0.96 0.76 -13.40
C ARG A 248 -2.10 1.44 -14.16
N LEU A 249 -1.79 2.55 -14.80
CA LEU A 249 -2.65 3.25 -15.73
C LEU A 249 -2.75 2.44 -17.03
N PRO A 250 -3.91 2.44 -17.71
CA PRO A 250 -4.00 1.89 -19.05
C PRO A 250 -2.96 2.57 -19.96
N SER A 251 -2.18 1.81 -20.74
CA SER A 251 -1.06 2.38 -21.52
C SER A 251 -1.50 3.46 -22.49
N GLN A 252 -2.69 3.34 -23.10
CA GLN A 252 -3.29 4.42 -23.92
C GLN A 252 -3.54 5.70 -23.12
N PHE A 253 -4.01 5.58 -21.88
CA PHE A 253 -4.19 6.74 -21.02
C PHE A 253 -2.85 7.33 -20.59
N ALA A 254 -1.87 6.52 -20.24
CA ALA A 254 -0.53 7.01 -19.93
C ALA A 254 0.11 7.74 -21.12
N GLN A 255 -0.08 7.23 -22.35
CA GLN A 255 0.34 7.90 -23.58
C GLN A 255 -0.39 9.23 -23.77
N GLN A 256 -1.71 9.28 -23.57
CA GLN A 256 -2.48 10.52 -23.63
C GLN A 256 -1.91 11.58 -22.66
N VAL A 257 -1.60 11.22 -21.42
CA VAL A 257 -1.01 12.15 -20.44
C VAL A 257 0.38 12.66 -20.87
N ARG A 258 1.15 11.88 -21.64
CA ARG A 258 2.44 12.33 -22.21
C ARG A 258 2.25 13.36 -23.33
N GLU A 259 1.21 13.20 -24.13
CA GLU A 259 0.99 13.98 -25.36
C GLU A 259 0.16 15.24 -25.12
N ASP A 260 -0.74 15.21 -24.13
CA ASP A 260 -1.65 16.31 -23.84
C ASP A 260 -1.01 17.35 -22.91
N THR A 261 -0.66 18.49 -23.49
CA THR A 261 -0.09 19.65 -22.78
C THR A 261 -1.14 20.69 -22.37
N LYS A 262 -2.41 20.47 -22.74
CA LYS A 262 -3.49 21.46 -22.56
C LYS A 262 -4.35 21.17 -21.34
N VAL A 263 -4.26 19.96 -20.78
CA VAL A 263 -5.11 19.53 -19.67
C VAL A 263 -4.30 19.02 -18.48
N ILE A 264 -4.77 19.36 -17.27
CA ILE A 264 -4.25 18.76 -16.04
C ILE A 264 -4.95 17.41 -15.83
N HIS A 265 -4.20 16.32 -15.97
CA HIS A 265 -4.73 14.98 -15.76
C HIS A 265 -4.77 14.59 -14.28
N THR A 266 -5.75 13.76 -13.94
CA THR A 266 -5.84 13.11 -12.63
C THR A 266 -5.84 11.59 -12.77
N CYS A 267 -5.28 10.91 -11.77
CA CYS A 267 -5.28 9.45 -11.72
C CYS A 267 -6.73 8.93 -11.60
N ARG A 268 -7.12 8.03 -12.51
CA ARG A 268 -8.48 7.45 -12.51
C ARG A 268 -8.80 6.62 -11.25
N ASN A 269 -7.79 6.19 -10.51
CA ASN A 269 -7.97 5.41 -9.28
C ASN A 269 -7.97 6.28 -8.00
N CYS A 270 -7.00 7.19 -7.85
CA CYS A 270 -6.85 7.97 -6.62
C CYS A 270 -7.16 9.46 -6.77
N SER A 271 -7.49 9.91 -7.98
CA SER A 271 -7.83 11.30 -8.32
C SER A 271 -6.74 12.34 -8.06
N ARG A 272 -5.53 11.93 -7.64
CA ARG A 272 -4.40 12.84 -7.53
C ARG A 272 -4.05 13.40 -8.91
N PHE A 273 -3.57 14.63 -8.94
CA PHE A 273 -2.96 15.18 -10.15
C PHE A 273 -1.76 14.31 -10.51
N ILE A 274 -1.59 14.04 -11.81
CA ILE A 274 -0.51 13.18 -12.31
C ILE A 274 0.31 13.91 -13.35
N TYR A 275 1.62 13.65 -13.34
CA TYR A 275 2.55 14.02 -14.39
C TYR A 275 3.41 12.81 -14.73
N ILE A 276 3.83 12.68 -15.99
CA ILE A 276 4.70 11.58 -16.41
C ILE A 276 6.15 12.00 -16.19
N VAL A 277 6.96 11.07 -15.69
CA VAL A 277 8.43 11.18 -15.56
C VAL A 277 9.09 10.44 -16.72
#